data_AF-A0A9P7V0S4-F1
#
_entry.id   AF-A0A9P7V0S4-F1
#
_cell.length_a   1.000
_cell.length_b   1.000
_cell.length_c   1.000
_cell.angle_alpha   90.00
_cell.angle_beta   90.00
_cell.angle_gamma   90.00
#
_symmetry.space_group_name_H-M   'P 1'
#
loop_
_entity.id
_entity.type
_entity.pdbx_description
1 polymer ?
#
loop_
_entity_poly.entity_id
_entity_poly.type
_entity_poly.pdbx_seq_one_letter_code
_entity_poly.pdbx_strand_id
1 'polypeptide(L)'
;MSDSDSDLILLTSFYCPECKQAFRSPGGLTRHKNIKHPVISFGPQIGGGGGEHHFETHQHFRADHYNIHSRPVPADKSPESIPEPPIHLPEAWYPFDKRSTFDWSHFFYIELKASNGKINKALDILQAQLLEVGGGQTPFRNTKDLYAAIDSIREENTPWITYNVKYTGELPDNPPLWMTEVYKFCVHDTLNVLIEQLKTKAFRDQFNYTPYQEWNTRNERIYSNLLSGDWIWDTADEISRDPELSRITNGAMLVPIILGSDKTTVSVDTGHQEYHPAYISPGNLTNIAWRAHGNSVLPFMFFAIPRSFKSK
;
A
#
# COMPACT_ATOMS: atom_id res chain seq x y z
N MET A 1 -53.12 -4.16 32.24
CA MET A 1 -53.05 -2.71 32.47
C MET A 1 -51.76 -2.49 33.23
N SER A 2 -50.64 -2.39 32.50
CA SER A 2 -50.05 -1.18 31.89
C SER A 2 -48.94 -0.67 32.82
N ASP A 3 -47.72 -0.36 32.41
CA ASP A 3 -46.98 -0.56 31.18
C ASP A 3 -45.50 -0.47 31.58
N SER A 4 -44.66 -1.21 30.88
CA SER A 4 -43.21 -1.19 31.02
C SER A 4 -42.62 -0.08 30.14
N ASP A 5 -42.13 1.00 30.73
CA ASP A 5 -41.23 1.94 30.05
C ASP A 5 -39.79 1.43 30.18
N SER A 6 -39.45 0.48 29.30
CA SER A 6 -38.06 0.23 28.93
C SER A 6 -37.71 1.18 27.80
N ASP A 7 -36.85 2.16 28.08
CA ASP A 7 -36.27 3.08 27.10
C ASP A 7 -35.70 2.29 25.91
N LEU A 8 -36.47 2.26 24.82
CA LEU A 8 -36.00 1.88 23.50
C LEU A 8 -35.02 2.97 23.04
N ILE A 9 -33.74 2.77 23.35
CA ILE A 9 -32.66 3.51 22.72
C ILE A 9 -32.73 3.18 21.22
N LEU A 10 -33.43 4.00 20.46
CA LEU A 10 -33.36 4.02 19.01
C LEU A 10 -31.88 4.23 18.66
N LEU A 11 -31.23 3.17 18.15
CA LEU A 11 -29.89 3.25 17.58
C LEU A 11 -29.97 4.20 16.38
N THR A 12 -29.77 5.49 16.63
CA THR A 12 -29.65 6.50 15.59
C THR A 12 -28.56 6.07 14.62
N SER A 13 -28.99 5.67 13.42
CA SER A 13 -28.10 5.25 12.36
C SER A 13 -27.72 6.48 11.54
N PHE A 14 -26.42 6.69 11.35
CA PHE A 14 -25.86 7.79 10.57
C PHE A 14 -25.60 7.30 9.16
N TYR A 15 -26.21 7.92 8.17
CA TYR A 15 -26.09 7.50 6.78
C TYR A 15 -25.06 8.36 6.06
N CYS A 16 -24.22 7.74 5.25
CA CYS A 16 -23.41 8.47 4.29
C CYS A 16 -24.32 9.08 3.22
N PRO A 17 -24.29 10.41 3.00
CA PRO A 17 -25.13 11.05 1.98
C PRO A 17 -24.74 10.64 0.55
N GLU A 18 -23.52 10.12 0.35
CA GLU A 18 -22.98 9.78 -0.97
C GLU A 18 -23.23 8.30 -1.34
N CYS A 19 -22.84 7.35 -0.48
CA CYS A 19 -23.02 5.91 -0.77
C CYS A 19 -24.16 5.23 0.00
N LYS A 20 -24.89 5.98 0.84
CA LYS A 20 -26.01 5.49 1.68
C LYS A 20 -25.65 4.38 2.68
N GLN A 21 -24.37 4.12 2.93
CA GLN A 21 -23.93 3.17 3.95
C GLN A 21 -24.28 3.69 5.37
N ALA A 22 -24.75 2.78 6.23
CA ALA A 22 -25.20 3.10 7.59
C ALA A 22 -24.09 2.86 8.63
N PHE A 23 -23.97 3.78 9.58
CA PHE A 23 -22.98 3.76 10.65
C PHE A 23 -23.65 3.89 12.01
N ARG A 24 -23.12 3.18 13.01
CA ARG A 24 -23.63 3.20 14.39
C ARG A 24 -23.19 4.42 15.20
N SER A 25 -22.32 5.28 14.64
CA SER A 25 -21.86 6.50 15.30
C SER A 25 -21.48 7.60 14.30
N PRO A 26 -21.52 8.89 14.70
CA PRO A 26 -21.04 9.99 13.87
C PRO A 26 -19.55 9.85 13.51
N GLY A 27 -18.74 9.35 14.44
CA GLY A 27 -17.31 9.12 14.21
C GLY A 27 -17.05 8.04 13.16
N GLY A 28 -17.88 6.98 13.13
CA GLY A 28 -17.84 5.96 12.08
C GLY A 28 -18.18 6.54 10.70
N LEU A 29 -19.20 7.39 10.63
CA LEU A 29 -19.55 8.12 9.42
C LEU A 29 -18.42 9.06 8.97
N THR A 30 -17.80 9.82 9.87
CA THR A 30 -16.68 10.72 9.54
C THR A 30 -15.46 9.96 9.04
N ARG A 31 -15.08 8.86 9.71
CA ARG A 31 -13.96 8.02 9.26
C ARG A 31 -14.24 7.39 7.90
N HIS A 32 -15.47 6.91 7.68
CA HIS A 32 -15.90 6.41 6.38
C HIS A 32 -15.84 7.50 5.31
N LYS A 33 -16.35 8.71 5.57
CA LYS A 33 -16.22 9.85 4.66
C LYS A 33 -14.76 10.13 4.33
N ASN A 34 -13.89 10.23 5.33
CA ASN A 34 -12.47 10.52 5.09
C ASN A 34 -11.72 9.44 4.28
N ILE A 35 -12.19 8.19 4.30
CA ILE A 35 -11.53 7.07 3.60
C ILE A 35 -12.16 6.78 2.24
N LYS A 36 -13.50 6.83 2.14
CA LYS A 36 -14.27 6.40 0.96
C LYS A 36 -14.88 7.56 0.17
N HIS A 37 -15.05 8.71 0.81
CA HIS A 37 -15.52 9.96 0.22
C HIS A 37 -14.61 11.13 0.63
N PRO A 38 -13.28 10.98 0.51
CA PRO A 38 -12.41 12.08 0.86
C PRO A 38 -12.87 13.27 0.03
N VAL A 39 -13.18 14.39 0.69
CA VAL A 39 -13.43 15.65 0.00
C VAL A 39 -12.08 16.10 -0.52
N ILE A 40 -11.64 15.45 -1.59
CA ILE A 40 -10.47 15.83 -2.36
C ILE A 40 -10.98 16.97 -3.22
N SER A 41 -10.67 18.19 -2.80
CA SER A 41 -10.72 19.30 -3.73
C SER A 41 -9.67 19.02 -4.79
N PHE A 42 -10.09 18.51 -5.95
CA PHE A 42 -9.33 18.66 -7.19
C PHE A 42 -9.46 20.11 -7.62
N GLY A 43 -8.72 20.95 -6.92
CA GLY A 43 -8.35 22.27 -7.36
C GLY A 43 -6.85 22.41 -7.09
N PRO A 44 -6.11 23.16 -7.92
CA PRO A 44 -4.77 23.60 -7.53
C PRO A 44 -4.88 24.18 -6.13
N GLN A 45 -3.88 23.93 -5.26
CA GLN A 45 -3.90 24.50 -3.92
C GLN A 45 -4.08 26.02 -4.05
N ILE A 46 -5.30 26.50 -3.77
CA ILE A 46 -5.61 27.92 -3.75
C ILE A 46 -4.99 28.46 -2.47
N GLY A 47 -3.67 28.70 -2.53
CA GLY A 47 -3.12 29.90 -1.93
C GLY A 47 -3.74 31.08 -2.69
N GLY A 48 -4.51 31.91 -1.98
CA GLY A 48 -5.27 33.00 -2.58
C GLY A 48 -4.42 33.88 -3.51
N GLY A 49 -4.74 33.84 -4.80
CA GLY A 49 -4.10 34.64 -5.84
C GLY A 49 -4.60 34.20 -7.21
N GLY A 50 -5.70 34.80 -7.69
CA GLY A 50 -6.40 34.41 -8.91
C GLY A 50 -5.66 34.74 -10.21
N GLY A 51 -4.57 34.03 -10.50
CA GLY A 51 -4.04 33.95 -11.85
C GLY A 51 -3.65 32.52 -12.20
N GLU A 52 -3.84 32.16 -13.47
CA GLU A 52 -3.66 30.79 -13.95
C GLU A 52 -2.17 30.41 -13.95
N HIS A 53 -1.85 29.27 -13.34
CA HIS A 53 -0.53 28.66 -13.46
C HIS A 53 -0.38 28.05 -14.86
N HIS A 54 0.82 28.13 -15.43
CA HIS A 54 1.15 27.48 -16.70
C HIS A 54 1.82 26.13 -16.46
N PHE A 55 1.43 25.12 -17.23
CA PHE A 55 2.01 23.79 -17.19
C PHE A 55 2.49 23.38 -18.58
N GLU A 56 3.70 22.87 -18.67
CA GLU A 56 4.27 22.23 -19.86
C GLU A 56 4.60 20.78 -19.55
N THR A 57 4.13 19.85 -20.37
CA THR A 57 4.40 18.40 -20.21
C THR A 57 5.47 17.95 -21.18
N HIS A 58 6.30 16.99 -20.76
CA HIS A 58 7.38 16.47 -21.60
C HIS A 58 6.86 15.85 -22.90
N GLN A 59 7.48 16.21 -24.03
CA GLN A 59 6.96 15.87 -25.37
C GLN A 59 7.05 14.37 -25.70
N HIS A 60 8.04 13.65 -25.14
CA HIS A 60 8.27 12.23 -25.43
C HIS A 60 7.64 11.26 -24.41
N PHE A 61 7.44 11.69 -23.15
CA PHE A 61 7.02 10.81 -22.05
C PHE A 61 5.59 11.13 -21.61
N ARG A 62 4.64 10.87 -22.50
CA ARG A 62 3.24 11.33 -22.38
C ARG A 62 2.30 10.36 -21.64
N ALA A 63 2.80 9.19 -21.25
CA ALA A 63 1.98 8.11 -20.71
C ALA A 63 0.79 7.75 -21.63
N ASP A 64 1.10 7.54 -22.91
CA ASP A 64 0.15 7.08 -23.91
C ASP A 64 -0.47 5.76 -23.47
N HIS A 65 -1.79 5.63 -23.64
CA HIS A 65 -2.52 4.45 -23.20
C HIS A 65 -2.43 3.35 -24.25
N TYR A 66 -2.15 2.13 -23.81
CA TYR A 66 -2.12 0.94 -24.67
C TYR A 66 -3.03 -0.15 -24.12
N ASN A 67 -3.64 -0.93 -25.01
CA ASN A 67 -4.34 -2.15 -24.61
C ASN A 67 -3.36 -3.33 -24.42
N ILE A 68 -3.89 -4.47 -23.99
CA ILE A 68 -3.12 -5.72 -23.76
C ILE A 68 -2.41 -6.28 -25.01
N HIS A 69 -2.73 -5.75 -26.20
CA HIS A 69 -2.10 -6.12 -27.47
C HIS A 69 -1.11 -5.04 -27.97
N SER A 70 -0.68 -4.14 -27.08
CA SER A 70 0.23 -3.03 -27.39
C SER A 70 -0.26 -2.12 -28.51
N ARG A 71 -1.58 -1.91 -28.61
CA ARG A 71 -2.17 -0.93 -29.53
C ARG A 71 -2.59 0.32 -28.76
N PRO A 72 -2.32 1.52 -29.29
CA PRO A 72 -2.72 2.77 -28.64
C PRO A 72 -4.24 2.82 -28.52
N VAL A 73 -4.72 3.24 -27.35
CA VAL A 73 -6.14 3.48 -27.08
C VAL A 73 -6.35 4.93 -26.66
N PRO A 74 -7.48 5.54 -27.03
CA PRO A 74 -7.87 6.85 -26.51
C PRO A 74 -7.92 6.85 -24.97
N ALA A 75 -7.45 7.94 -24.35
CA ALA A 75 -7.38 8.08 -22.89
C ALA A 75 -8.76 8.03 -22.19
N ASP A 76 -9.86 8.27 -22.93
CA ASP A 76 -11.24 8.18 -22.43
C ASP A 76 -11.74 6.73 -22.28
N LYS A 77 -11.05 5.77 -22.90
CA LYS A 77 -11.31 4.34 -22.74
C LYS A 77 -10.40 3.79 -21.65
N SER A 78 -10.72 4.11 -20.40
CA SER A 78 -10.14 3.39 -19.25
C SER A 78 -10.23 1.89 -19.54
N PRO A 79 -9.15 1.10 -19.36
CA PRO A 79 -9.24 -0.34 -19.49
C PRO A 79 -10.40 -0.82 -18.61
N GLU A 80 -11.27 -1.67 -19.16
CA GLU A 80 -12.45 -2.17 -18.44
C GLU A 80 -11.99 -2.63 -17.06
N SER A 81 -12.49 -1.95 -16.01
CA SER A 81 -12.22 -2.42 -14.66
C SER A 81 -12.80 -3.81 -14.58
N ILE A 82 -11.98 -4.80 -14.20
CA ILE A 82 -12.50 -6.11 -13.83
C ILE A 82 -13.55 -5.85 -12.76
N PRO A 83 -14.85 -6.11 -13.03
CA PRO A 83 -15.90 -5.82 -12.08
C PRO A 83 -15.65 -6.66 -10.83
N GLU A 84 -15.70 -6.04 -9.67
CA GLU A 84 -15.64 -6.79 -8.41
C GLU A 84 -16.77 -7.83 -8.41
N PRO A 85 -16.50 -9.08 -8.00
CA PRO A 85 -17.54 -10.09 -7.97
C PRO A 85 -18.67 -9.62 -7.05
N PRO A 86 -19.94 -9.79 -7.44
CA PRO A 86 -21.06 -9.47 -6.56
C PRO A 86 -20.94 -10.17 -5.20
N ILE A 87 -21.15 -9.43 -4.11
CA ILE A 87 -20.99 -9.85 -2.69
C ILE A 87 -21.69 -11.18 -2.34
N HIS A 88 -22.74 -11.56 -3.08
CA HIS A 88 -23.49 -12.81 -2.86
C HIS A 88 -22.83 -14.04 -3.50
N LEU A 89 -21.81 -13.85 -4.34
CA LEU A 89 -21.08 -14.93 -4.99
C LEU A 89 -19.87 -15.36 -4.14
N PRO A 90 -19.54 -16.66 -4.09
CA PRO A 90 -18.35 -17.14 -3.38
C PRO A 90 -17.05 -16.45 -3.81
N GLU A 91 -16.94 -16.10 -5.10
CA GLU A 91 -15.78 -15.43 -5.69
C GLU A 91 -15.51 -14.06 -5.06
N ALA A 92 -16.53 -13.38 -4.50
CA ALA A 92 -16.37 -12.10 -3.82
C ALA A 92 -15.57 -12.20 -2.52
N TRP A 93 -15.42 -13.41 -1.98
CA TRP A 93 -14.74 -13.66 -0.71
C TRP A 93 -13.44 -14.42 -0.89
N TYR A 94 -13.05 -14.78 -2.12
CA TYR A 94 -11.80 -15.49 -2.38
C TYR A 94 -10.61 -14.78 -1.69
N PRO A 95 -9.73 -15.50 -0.97
CA PRO A 95 -9.60 -16.96 -0.86
C PRO A 95 -10.48 -17.61 0.24
N PHE A 96 -11.29 -16.84 0.95
CA PHE A 96 -12.20 -17.36 1.97
C PHE A 96 -13.37 -18.11 1.32
N ASP A 97 -13.82 -19.17 1.98
CA ASP A 97 -14.92 -20.01 1.53
C ASP A 97 -16.29 -19.30 1.59
N LYS A 98 -16.41 -18.28 2.45
CA LYS A 98 -17.66 -17.55 2.69
C LYS A 98 -17.41 -16.19 3.34
N ARG A 99 -18.43 -15.33 3.27
CA ARG A 99 -18.44 -14.02 3.94
C ARG A 99 -18.08 -14.08 5.42
N SER A 100 -18.60 -15.05 6.17
CA SER A 100 -18.40 -15.10 7.62
C SER A 100 -16.94 -15.34 8.02
N THR A 101 -16.18 -16.10 7.24
CA THR A 101 -14.75 -16.34 7.48
C THR A 101 -13.92 -15.13 7.10
N PHE A 102 -14.28 -14.42 6.02
CA PHE A 102 -13.71 -13.12 5.70
C PHE A 102 -13.96 -12.08 6.81
N ASP A 103 -15.23 -11.84 7.19
CA ASP A 103 -15.61 -10.83 8.19
C ASP A 103 -14.93 -11.10 9.54
N TRP A 104 -14.84 -12.37 9.94
CA TRP A 104 -14.12 -12.77 11.14
C TRP A 104 -12.63 -12.45 11.06
N SER A 105 -12.00 -12.78 9.93
CA SER A 105 -10.57 -12.52 9.70
C SER A 105 -10.29 -11.02 9.68
N HIS A 106 -11.08 -10.24 8.93
CA HIS A 106 -10.96 -8.79 8.84
C HIS A 106 -11.10 -8.14 10.22
N PHE A 107 -12.15 -8.49 10.98
CA PHE A 107 -12.37 -7.92 12.30
C PHE A 107 -11.24 -8.24 13.28
N PHE A 108 -10.85 -9.51 13.42
CA PHE A 108 -9.85 -9.90 14.42
C PHE A 108 -8.43 -9.51 14.04
N TYR A 109 -8.09 -9.55 12.74
CA TYR A 109 -6.74 -9.27 12.25
C TYR A 109 -6.51 -7.79 11.96
N ILE A 110 -7.40 -7.13 11.22
CA ILE A 110 -7.22 -5.74 10.77
C ILE A 110 -7.77 -4.74 11.79
N GLU A 111 -9.01 -4.93 12.24
CA GLU A 111 -9.67 -3.94 13.10
C GLU A 111 -9.23 -4.04 14.57
N LEU A 112 -9.30 -5.23 15.14
CA LEU A 112 -9.04 -5.47 16.56
C LEU A 112 -7.56 -5.75 16.86
N LYS A 113 -6.80 -6.25 15.87
CA LYS A 113 -5.40 -6.71 16.03
C LYS A 113 -5.23 -7.60 17.26
N ALA A 114 -6.13 -8.58 17.39
CA ALA A 114 -6.21 -9.43 18.57
C ALA A 114 -5.02 -10.41 18.64
N SER A 115 -4.55 -10.71 19.86
CA SER A 115 -3.55 -11.77 20.05
C SER A 115 -4.13 -13.15 19.80
N ASN A 116 -3.28 -14.13 19.49
CA ASN A 116 -3.67 -15.54 19.27
C ASN A 116 -4.54 -16.08 20.43
N GLY A 117 -4.20 -15.73 21.67
CA GLY A 117 -4.98 -16.13 22.84
C GLY A 117 -6.39 -15.53 22.85
N LYS A 118 -6.54 -14.26 22.45
CA LYS A 118 -7.85 -13.60 22.34
C LYS A 118 -8.69 -14.17 21.20
N ILE A 119 -8.08 -14.46 20.05
CA ILE A 119 -8.75 -15.08 18.90
C ILE A 119 -9.26 -16.47 19.27
N ASN A 120 -8.39 -17.33 19.85
CA ASN A 120 -8.80 -18.66 20.30
C ASN A 120 -9.91 -18.60 21.36
N LYS A 121 -9.84 -17.66 22.31
CA LYS A 121 -10.90 -17.47 23.31
C LYS A 121 -12.23 -17.06 22.68
N ALA A 122 -12.22 -16.19 21.66
CA ALA A 122 -13.43 -15.81 20.96
C ALA A 122 -14.04 -16.98 20.17
N LEU A 123 -13.20 -17.80 19.54
CA LEU A 123 -13.64 -19.03 18.86
C LEU A 123 -14.25 -20.03 19.85
N ASP A 124 -13.66 -20.19 21.03
CA ASP A 124 -14.17 -21.08 22.09
C ASP A 124 -15.54 -20.64 22.61
N ILE A 125 -15.72 -19.34 22.88
CA ILE A 125 -17.01 -18.76 23.29
C ILE A 125 -18.07 -18.98 22.19
N LEU A 126 -17.71 -18.73 20.93
CA LEU A 126 -18.62 -18.95 19.81
C LEU A 126 -18.98 -20.44 19.66
N GLN A 127 -18.01 -21.34 19.83
CA GLN A 127 -18.24 -22.78 19.76
C GLN A 127 -19.22 -23.23 20.85
N ALA A 128 -19.11 -22.70 22.07
CA ALA A 128 -20.06 -22.99 23.15
C ALA A 128 -21.48 -22.57 22.78
N GLN A 129 -21.66 -21.35 22.24
CA GLN A 129 -22.96 -20.86 21.80
C GLN A 129 -23.57 -21.70 20.66
N LEU A 130 -22.74 -22.13 19.69
CA LEU A 130 -23.19 -22.99 18.59
C LEU A 130 -23.68 -24.36 19.07
N LEU A 131 -23.09 -24.88 20.16
CA LEU A 131 -23.54 -26.14 20.76
C LEU A 131 -24.91 -26.00 21.44
N GLU A 132 -25.20 -24.84 22.05
CA GLU A 132 -26.50 -24.57 22.69
C GLU A 132 -27.66 -24.51 21.69
N VAL A 133 -27.42 -23.99 20.48
CA VAL A 133 -28.45 -23.81 19.44
C VAL A 133 -28.62 -25.02 18.51
N GLY A 134 -28.03 -26.17 18.86
CA GLY A 134 -28.23 -27.43 18.13
C GLY A 134 -27.22 -27.71 17.02
N GLY A 135 -26.07 -27.02 17.01
CA GLY A 135 -24.94 -27.32 16.14
C GLY A 135 -24.45 -26.13 15.30
N GLY A 136 -23.37 -26.38 14.55
CA GLY A 136 -22.70 -25.39 13.72
C GLY A 136 -21.18 -25.54 13.78
N GLN A 137 -20.48 -24.80 12.94
CA GLN A 137 -19.02 -24.74 12.94
C GLN A 137 -18.57 -23.29 13.09
N THR A 138 -17.55 -23.07 13.91
CA THR A 138 -16.87 -21.78 13.97
C THR A 138 -16.23 -21.44 12.62
N PRO A 139 -15.96 -20.16 12.32
CA PRO A 139 -15.27 -19.77 11.09
C PRO A 139 -13.90 -20.45 10.93
N PHE A 140 -13.18 -20.65 12.04
CA PHE A 140 -11.88 -21.32 12.08
C PHE A 140 -11.81 -22.23 13.29
N ARG A 141 -11.01 -23.32 13.24
CA ARG A 141 -10.84 -24.20 14.40
C ARG A 141 -9.96 -23.56 15.48
N ASN A 142 -9.02 -22.73 15.06
CA ASN A 142 -8.07 -22.03 15.91
C ASN A 142 -7.39 -20.92 15.11
N THR A 143 -6.53 -20.15 15.78
CA THR A 143 -5.80 -19.04 15.15
C THR A 143 -4.86 -19.48 14.01
N LYS A 144 -4.31 -20.70 14.05
CA LYS A 144 -3.44 -21.23 12.97
C LYS A 144 -4.21 -21.36 11.67
N ASP A 145 -5.45 -21.84 11.73
CA ASP A 145 -6.32 -21.98 10.55
C ASP A 145 -6.68 -20.59 9.98
N LEU A 146 -6.94 -19.62 10.86
CA LEU A 146 -7.17 -18.22 10.47
C LEU A 146 -5.96 -17.63 9.73
N TYR A 147 -4.76 -17.79 10.29
CA TYR A 147 -3.54 -17.28 9.64
C TYR A 147 -3.24 -18.01 8.34
N ALA A 148 -3.46 -19.33 8.27
CA ALA A 148 -3.31 -20.06 7.03
C ALA A 148 -4.26 -19.56 5.92
N ALA A 149 -5.49 -19.17 6.27
CA ALA A 149 -6.42 -18.56 5.32
C ALA A 149 -5.96 -17.16 4.87
N ILE A 150 -5.47 -16.33 5.79
CA ILE A 150 -4.90 -15.01 5.48
C ILE A 150 -3.66 -15.14 4.60
N ASP A 151 -2.75 -16.04 4.93
CA ASP A 151 -1.52 -16.31 4.16
C ASP A 151 -1.82 -16.90 2.77
N SER A 152 -3.02 -17.46 2.56
CA SER A 152 -3.46 -17.96 1.26
C SER A 152 -3.93 -16.86 0.29
N ILE A 153 -4.08 -15.60 0.76
CA ILE A 153 -4.44 -14.46 -0.09
C ILE A 153 -3.33 -14.28 -1.14
N ARG A 154 -3.70 -14.51 -2.41
CA ARG A 154 -2.79 -14.46 -3.56
C ARG A 154 -2.70 -13.07 -4.19
N GLU A 155 -3.70 -12.23 -3.95
CA GLU A 155 -3.70 -10.86 -4.45
C GLU A 155 -2.57 -10.09 -3.76
N GLU A 156 -1.65 -9.55 -4.57
CA GLU A 156 -0.58 -8.64 -4.14
C GLU A 156 0.51 -9.23 -3.23
N ASN A 157 0.74 -10.55 -3.25
CA ASN A 157 1.82 -11.13 -2.45
C ASN A 157 3.15 -11.08 -3.22
N THR A 158 3.92 -10.00 -3.05
CA THR A 158 5.38 -10.09 -3.29
C THR A 158 5.96 -10.77 -2.05
N PRO A 159 6.33 -12.06 -2.06
CA PRO A 159 6.80 -12.72 -0.84
C PRO A 159 8.16 -12.14 -0.42
N TRP A 160 8.46 -12.23 0.88
CA TRP A 160 9.81 -11.99 1.37
C TRP A 160 10.73 -13.14 0.96
N ILE A 161 11.85 -12.80 0.35
CA ILE A 161 12.94 -13.71 0.01
C ILE A 161 14.06 -13.50 1.03
N THR A 162 14.51 -14.58 1.66
CA THR A 162 15.63 -14.53 2.61
C THR A 162 16.87 -15.15 1.97
N TYR A 163 17.92 -14.35 1.85
CA TYR A 163 19.25 -14.80 1.46
C TYR A 163 20.13 -14.94 2.69
N ASN A 164 21.03 -15.93 2.69
CA ASN A 164 22.09 -16.03 3.67
C ASN A 164 23.35 -15.44 3.05
N VAL A 165 23.85 -14.35 3.62
CA VAL A 165 25.03 -13.62 3.13
C VAL A 165 26.16 -13.78 4.14
N LYS A 166 27.35 -14.07 3.65
CA LYS A 166 28.57 -14.16 4.44
C LYS A 166 29.67 -13.39 3.73
N TYR A 167 30.55 -12.75 4.48
CA TYR A 167 31.75 -12.12 3.93
C TYR A 167 32.65 -13.18 3.27
N THR A 168 33.05 -12.95 2.03
CA THR A 168 33.86 -13.88 1.21
C THR A 168 35.26 -13.36 0.90
N GLY A 169 35.64 -12.19 1.43
CA GLY A 169 36.97 -11.62 1.22
C GLY A 169 38.04 -12.25 2.12
N GLU A 170 39.26 -11.72 2.03
CA GLU A 170 40.39 -12.16 2.85
C GLU A 170 40.13 -11.89 4.34
N LEU A 171 40.42 -12.90 5.16
CA LEU A 171 40.27 -12.82 6.61
C LEU A 171 41.63 -12.46 7.23
N PRO A 172 41.71 -11.47 8.16
CA PRO A 172 42.90 -11.26 8.96
C PRO A 172 43.08 -12.42 9.96
N ASP A 173 44.28 -12.56 10.55
CA ASP A 173 44.62 -13.66 11.47
C ASP A 173 43.64 -13.83 12.65
N ASN A 174 43.06 -12.73 13.12
CA ASN A 174 41.99 -12.73 14.12
C ASN A 174 40.76 -12.00 13.55
N PRO A 175 39.92 -12.69 12.75
CA PRO A 175 38.83 -12.04 12.06
C PRO A 175 37.75 -11.61 13.05
N PRO A 176 37.23 -10.37 12.95
CA PRO A 176 36.10 -9.96 13.75
C PRO A 176 34.88 -10.83 13.43
N LEU A 177 34.01 -11.02 14.43
CA LEU A 177 32.84 -11.91 14.32
C LEU A 177 31.99 -11.61 13.07
N TRP A 178 31.91 -10.33 12.70
CA TRP A 178 31.10 -9.94 11.56
C TRP A 178 31.57 -10.51 10.22
N MET A 179 32.86 -10.84 10.08
CA MET A 179 33.41 -11.46 8.85
C MET A 179 33.19 -12.97 8.80
N THR A 180 32.93 -13.62 9.94
CA THR A 180 32.77 -15.07 10.01
C THR A 180 31.31 -15.52 10.12
N GLU A 181 30.43 -14.63 10.60
CA GLU A 181 28.99 -14.86 10.73
C GLU A 181 28.23 -14.88 9.40
N VAL A 182 27.10 -15.59 9.42
CA VAL A 182 26.12 -15.62 8.32
C VAL A 182 24.96 -14.71 8.69
N TYR A 183 24.67 -13.76 7.83
CA TYR A 183 23.56 -12.82 7.97
C TYR A 183 22.38 -13.24 7.13
N LYS A 184 21.18 -13.13 7.71
CA LYS A 184 19.94 -13.24 6.97
C LYS A 184 19.61 -11.88 6.37
N PHE A 185 19.44 -11.85 5.06
CA PHE A 185 19.11 -10.69 4.28
C PHE A 185 17.72 -10.90 3.69
N CYS A 186 16.73 -10.17 4.21
CA CYS A 186 15.33 -10.31 3.83
C CYS A 186 14.95 -9.20 2.85
N VAL A 187 14.46 -9.54 1.66
CA VAL A 187 14.08 -8.59 0.62
C VAL A 187 12.80 -8.99 -0.10
N HIS A 188 12.10 -8.02 -0.66
CA HIS A 188 11.12 -8.21 -1.71
C HIS A 188 11.75 -8.05 -3.09
N ASP A 189 11.11 -8.63 -4.11
CA ASP A 189 11.38 -8.26 -5.50
C ASP A 189 10.94 -6.80 -5.71
N THR A 190 11.90 -5.91 -5.91
CA THR A 190 11.67 -4.47 -6.06
C THR A 190 10.76 -4.12 -7.22
N LEU A 191 10.85 -4.87 -8.33
CA LEU A 191 10.04 -4.63 -9.50
C LEU A 191 8.58 -4.97 -9.20
N ASN A 192 8.33 -6.10 -8.53
CA ASN A 192 6.98 -6.48 -8.14
C ASN A 192 6.38 -5.49 -7.14
N VAL A 193 7.14 -5.04 -6.13
CA VAL A 193 6.66 -4.01 -5.18
C VAL A 193 6.22 -2.74 -5.93
N LEU A 194 7.03 -2.26 -6.87
CA LEU A 194 6.69 -1.09 -7.68
C LEU A 194 5.48 -1.34 -8.58
N ILE A 195 5.40 -2.49 -9.25
CA ILE A 195 4.26 -2.85 -10.11
C ILE A 195 2.96 -2.87 -9.31
N GLU A 196 2.95 -3.47 -8.11
CA GLU A 196 1.77 -3.50 -7.25
C GLU A 196 1.39 -2.08 -6.78
N GLN A 197 2.38 -1.25 -6.41
CA GLN A 197 2.12 0.17 -6.11
C GLN A 197 1.57 0.95 -7.31
N LEU A 198 1.96 0.61 -8.55
CA LEU A 198 1.44 1.25 -9.76
C LEU A 198 0.03 0.75 -10.14
N LYS A 199 -0.31 -0.49 -9.81
CA LYS A 199 -1.65 -1.06 -10.02
C LYS A 199 -2.70 -0.52 -9.06
N THR A 200 -2.28 -0.05 -7.89
CA THR A 200 -3.23 0.37 -6.86
C THR A 200 -4.06 1.58 -7.29
N LYS A 201 -5.38 1.46 -7.17
CA LYS A 201 -6.30 2.58 -7.43
C LYS A 201 -6.30 3.61 -6.29
N ALA A 202 -5.66 3.30 -5.16
CA ALA A 202 -5.60 4.19 -4.00
C ALA A 202 -4.93 5.55 -4.31
N PHE A 203 -4.06 5.59 -5.33
CA PHE A 203 -3.34 6.81 -5.73
C PHE A 203 -3.79 7.40 -7.07
N ARG A 204 -4.93 6.95 -7.65
CA ARG A 204 -5.42 7.43 -8.97
C ARG A 204 -5.31 8.95 -9.14
N ASP A 205 -5.68 9.63 -8.07
CA ASP A 205 -5.86 11.07 -8.00
C ASP A 205 -4.63 11.83 -7.42
N GLN A 206 -3.61 11.08 -7.03
CA GLN A 206 -2.41 11.56 -6.36
C GLN A 206 -1.15 11.08 -7.09
N PHE A 207 -1.24 11.02 -8.41
CA PHE A 207 -0.23 10.46 -9.29
C PHE A 207 0.02 11.41 -10.49
N ASN A 208 1.28 11.65 -10.80
CA ASN A 208 1.69 12.36 -12.00
C ASN A 208 2.18 11.34 -13.05
N TYR A 209 1.64 11.39 -14.26
CA TYR A 209 1.95 10.42 -15.31
C TYR A 209 3.12 10.84 -16.20
N THR A 210 3.39 12.14 -16.26
CA THR A 210 4.35 12.74 -17.19
C THR A 210 5.20 13.76 -16.45
N PRO A 211 6.52 13.82 -16.69
CA PRO A 211 7.33 14.95 -16.24
C PRO A 211 6.74 16.26 -16.74
N TYR A 212 6.70 17.26 -15.88
CA TYR A 212 6.11 18.55 -16.20
C TYR A 212 6.93 19.71 -15.65
N GLN A 213 6.71 20.87 -16.23
CA GLN A 213 7.18 22.13 -15.72
C GLN A 213 5.97 22.99 -15.40
N GLU A 214 5.97 23.58 -14.21
CA GLU A 214 4.97 24.48 -13.67
C GLU A 214 5.60 25.87 -13.49
N TRP A 215 4.88 26.91 -13.91
CA TRP A 215 5.24 28.31 -13.71
C TRP A 215 4.09 29.10 -13.11
N ASN A 216 4.44 30.03 -12.22
CA ASN A 216 3.47 30.95 -11.64
C ASN A 216 3.13 32.09 -12.60
N THR A 217 2.23 32.98 -12.17
CA THR A 217 1.78 34.16 -12.92
C THR A 217 2.88 35.19 -13.21
N ARG A 218 4.03 35.07 -12.55
CA ARG A 218 5.23 35.90 -12.76
C ARG A 218 6.26 35.21 -13.65
N ASN A 219 5.91 34.07 -14.26
CA ASN A 219 6.78 33.23 -15.07
C ASN A 219 7.99 32.67 -14.28
N GLU A 220 7.81 32.47 -12.97
CA GLU A 220 8.82 31.85 -12.10
C GLU A 220 8.52 30.36 -11.94
N ARG A 221 9.58 29.56 -11.91
CA ARG A 221 9.48 28.09 -11.85
C ARG A 221 8.95 27.62 -10.49
N ILE A 222 7.97 26.71 -10.50
CA ILE A 222 7.43 26.04 -9.30
C ILE A 222 7.85 24.57 -9.29
N TYR A 223 8.36 24.11 -8.15
CA TYR A 223 8.68 22.71 -7.90
C TYR A 223 7.74 22.16 -6.82
N SER A 224 6.71 21.42 -7.24
CA SER A 224 5.61 20.97 -6.38
C SER A 224 5.63 19.46 -6.10
N ASN A 225 6.11 18.64 -7.03
CA ASN A 225 6.27 17.18 -6.91
C ASN A 225 7.58 16.72 -7.59
N LEU A 226 8.03 15.46 -7.39
CA LEU A 226 9.27 14.99 -8.03
C LEU A 226 9.22 15.11 -9.55
N LEU A 227 8.08 14.79 -10.17
CA LEU A 227 7.90 14.94 -11.62
C LEU A 227 7.90 16.39 -12.12
N SER A 228 7.88 17.37 -11.22
CA SER A 228 8.12 18.77 -11.55
C SER A 228 9.60 19.17 -11.49
N GLY A 229 10.52 18.26 -11.13
CA GLY A 229 11.94 18.56 -10.95
C GLY A 229 12.73 18.61 -12.26
N ASP A 230 13.76 19.44 -12.30
CA ASP A 230 14.64 19.54 -13.49
C ASP A 230 15.36 18.22 -13.75
N TRP A 231 15.77 17.51 -12.71
CA TRP A 231 16.41 16.20 -12.84
C TRP A 231 15.57 15.21 -13.67
N ILE A 232 14.26 15.13 -13.44
CA ILE A 232 13.43 14.18 -14.20
C ILE A 232 13.22 14.64 -15.65
N TRP A 233 13.18 15.95 -15.87
CA TRP A 233 13.05 16.54 -17.19
C TRP A 233 14.31 16.28 -18.01
N ASP A 234 15.48 16.57 -17.44
CA ASP A 234 16.78 16.34 -18.06
C ASP A 234 17.01 14.85 -18.35
N THR A 235 16.59 13.97 -17.42
CA THR A 235 16.65 12.51 -17.62
C THR A 235 15.76 12.07 -18.79
N ALA A 236 14.53 12.62 -18.87
CA ALA A 236 13.61 12.33 -19.97
C ALA A 236 14.18 12.82 -21.31
N ASP A 237 14.81 14.00 -21.32
CA ASP A 237 15.51 14.57 -22.47
C ASP A 237 16.69 13.69 -22.92
N GLU A 238 17.50 13.22 -21.97
CA GLU A 238 18.65 12.33 -22.24
C GLU A 238 18.19 11.02 -22.90
N ILE A 239 17.18 10.36 -22.32
CA ILE A 239 16.62 9.12 -22.88
C ILE A 239 16.03 9.36 -24.28
N SER A 240 15.40 10.52 -24.49
CA SER A 240 14.76 10.86 -25.77
C SER A 240 15.76 11.17 -26.89
N ARG A 241 16.99 11.60 -26.54
CA ARG A 241 18.07 11.88 -27.50
C ARG A 241 18.79 10.62 -27.98
N ASP A 242 18.76 9.53 -27.20
CA ASP A 242 19.26 8.24 -27.63
C ASP A 242 18.29 7.62 -28.66
N PRO A 243 18.72 7.36 -29.92
CA PRO A 243 17.81 6.87 -30.96
C PRO A 243 17.16 5.50 -30.65
N GLU A 244 17.89 4.59 -30.01
CA GLU A 244 17.39 3.25 -29.70
C GLU A 244 16.41 3.30 -28.53
N LEU A 245 16.76 4.04 -27.47
CA LEU A 245 15.88 4.19 -26.31
C LEU A 245 14.64 5.01 -26.66
N SER A 246 14.78 6.10 -27.41
CA SER A 246 13.66 6.93 -27.87
C SER A 246 12.66 6.12 -28.69
N ARG A 247 13.13 5.21 -29.56
CA ARG A 247 12.26 4.34 -30.36
C ARG A 247 11.37 3.42 -29.50
N ILE A 248 11.89 2.92 -28.37
CA ILE A 248 11.16 1.99 -27.49
C ILE A 248 10.40 2.68 -26.36
N THR A 249 10.79 3.91 -25.98
CA THR A 249 10.22 4.65 -24.84
C THR A 249 9.31 5.81 -25.25
N ASN A 250 9.26 6.20 -26.52
CA ASN A 250 8.38 7.27 -26.96
C ASN A 250 6.90 6.94 -26.65
N GLY A 251 6.23 7.85 -25.95
CA GLY A 251 4.88 7.65 -25.43
C GLY A 251 4.82 6.92 -24.09
N ALA A 252 5.92 6.38 -23.57
CA ALA A 252 5.95 5.67 -22.30
C ALA A 252 5.76 6.63 -21.10
N MET A 253 5.43 6.03 -19.96
CA MET A 253 5.48 6.67 -18.66
C MET A 253 6.85 6.48 -18.05
N LEU A 254 7.52 7.58 -17.69
CA LEU A 254 8.76 7.51 -16.92
C LEU A 254 8.41 7.31 -15.44
N VAL A 255 8.95 6.24 -14.84
CA VAL A 255 8.75 5.89 -13.43
C VAL A 255 10.06 6.04 -12.67
N PRO A 256 10.35 7.23 -12.10
CA PRO A 256 11.47 7.38 -11.19
C PRO A 256 11.31 6.47 -9.96
N ILE A 257 12.39 5.86 -9.51
CA ILE A 257 12.40 5.00 -8.32
C ILE A 257 13.09 5.76 -7.18
N ILE A 258 12.36 5.98 -6.10
CA ILE A 258 12.91 6.57 -4.87
C ILE A 258 13.27 5.45 -3.91
N LEU A 259 14.50 5.47 -3.44
CA LEU A 259 15.00 4.58 -2.40
C LEU A 259 15.41 5.40 -1.18
N GLY A 260 15.09 4.92 0.01
CA GLY A 260 15.54 5.52 1.25
C GLY A 260 15.77 4.46 2.30
N SER A 261 16.82 4.59 3.11
CA SER A 261 16.99 3.76 4.30
C SER A 261 16.79 4.61 5.54
N ASP A 262 16.19 4.00 6.56
CA ASP A 262 16.17 4.59 7.88
C ASP A 262 17.11 3.81 8.80
N LYS A 263 17.95 4.55 9.54
CA LYS A 263 18.88 3.97 10.52
C LYS A 263 18.17 3.61 11.84
N THR A 264 16.85 3.74 11.92
CA THR A 264 16.12 3.20 13.07
C THR A 264 16.28 1.68 13.11
N THR A 265 16.75 1.19 14.25
CA THR A 265 16.89 -0.24 14.48
C THR A 265 15.54 -0.82 14.85
N VAL A 266 15.04 -1.76 14.06
CA VAL A 266 13.90 -2.58 14.46
C VAL A 266 14.43 -3.81 15.19
N SER A 267 14.16 -3.94 16.48
CA SER A 267 14.40 -5.18 17.23
C SER A 267 13.15 -6.06 17.18
N VAL A 268 13.31 -7.35 16.87
CA VAL A 268 12.20 -8.31 16.92
C VAL A 268 12.10 -8.88 18.33
N ASP A 269 10.90 -8.81 18.92
CA ASP A 269 10.61 -9.21 20.32
C ASP A 269 10.90 -10.71 20.62
N THR A 270 11.25 -11.50 19.61
CA THR A 270 11.53 -12.94 19.68
C THR A 270 12.91 -13.36 19.18
N GLY A 271 13.84 -12.45 18.89
CA GLY A 271 15.15 -12.86 18.39
C GLY A 271 16.25 -11.80 18.49
N HIS A 272 17.47 -12.27 18.77
CA HIS A 272 18.70 -11.49 18.91
C HIS A 272 19.18 -10.76 17.64
N GLN A 273 18.30 -10.35 16.74
CA GLN A 273 18.64 -9.72 15.46
C GLN A 273 18.03 -8.31 15.36
N GLU A 274 18.88 -7.38 14.94
CA GLU A 274 18.60 -5.96 14.75
C GLU A 274 18.78 -5.64 13.26
N TYR A 275 17.88 -4.86 12.69
CA TYR A 275 17.88 -4.53 11.26
C TYR A 275 17.61 -3.05 10.99
N HIS A 276 18.14 -2.54 9.87
CA HIS A 276 17.78 -1.25 9.29
C HIS A 276 16.86 -1.45 8.08
N PRO A 277 15.64 -0.90 8.05
CA PRO A 277 14.77 -1.02 6.89
C PRO A 277 15.23 -0.13 5.73
N ALA A 278 15.06 -0.64 4.51
CA ALA A 278 15.11 0.13 3.28
C ALA A 278 13.72 0.18 2.65
N TYR A 279 13.38 1.34 2.14
CA TYR A 279 12.08 1.71 1.60
C TYR A 279 12.19 2.06 0.12
N ILE A 280 11.12 1.78 -0.60
CA ILE A 280 10.97 2.05 -2.03
C ILE A 280 9.63 2.76 -2.29
N SER A 281 9.62 3.62 -3.31
CA SER A 281 8.42 4.29 -3.79
C SER A 281 8.57 4.72 -5.25
N PRO A 282 7.51 4.67 -6.07
CA PRO A 282 7.50 5.35 -7.35
C PRO A 282 7.45 6.87 -7.15
N GLY A 283 8.36 7.57 -7.81
CA GLY A 283 8.51 9.03 -7.83
C GLY A 283 7.33 9.78 -8.46
N ASN A 284 6.42 9.06 -9.10
CA ASN A 284 5.20 9.60 -9.70
C ASN A 284 4.14 10.00 -8.68
N LEU A 285 4.22 9.49 -7.45
CA LEU A 285 3.30 9.88 -6.40
C LEU A 285 3.51 11.35 -6.04
N THR A 286 2.39 12.03 -5.82
CA THR A 286 2.44 13.42 -5.35
C THR A 286 3.03 13.48 -3.94
N ASN A 287 3.58 14.64 -3.58
CA ASN A 287 4.03 14.91 -2.22
C ASN A 287 2.92 14.71 -1.16
N ILE A 288 1.65 14.87 -1.54
CA ILE A 288 0.50 14.58 -0.68
C ILE A 288 0.36 13.07 -0.45
N ALA A 289 0.45 12.24 -1.50
CA ALA A 289 0.41 10.77 -1.38
C ALA A 289 1.52 10.23 -0.47
N TRP A 290 2.74 10.79 -0.56
CA TRP A 290 3.83 10.39 0.34
C TRP A 290 3.60 10.76 1.79
N ARG A 291 2.90 11.87 2.06
CA ARG A 291 2.60 12.33 3.42
C ARG A 291 1.31 11.73 3.99
N ALA A 292 0.46 11.17 3.13
CA ALA A 292 -0.74 10.48 3.55
C ALA A 292 -0.41 9.13 4.20
N HIS A 293 -1.23 8.71 5.17
CA HIS A 293 -1.15 7.36 5.72
C HIS A 293 -1.61 6.36 4.65
N GLY A 294 -0.66 5.72 3.96
CA GLY A 294 -0.92 4.72 2.93
C GLY A 294 0.33 3.97 2.48
N ASN A 295 0.16 3.05 1.53
CA ASN A 295 1.23 2.21 0.97
C ASN A 295 2.08 2.98 -0.06
N SER A 296 2.28 4.30 0.13
CA SER A 296 3.03 5.15 -0.79
C SER A 296 4.53 4.92 -0.67
N VAL A 297 5.00 4.50 0.51
CA VAL A 297 6.37 4.09 0.79
C VAL A 297 6.34 2.71 1.43
N LEU A 298 7.00 1.73 0.81
CA LEU A 298 6.97 0.34 1.27
C LEU A 298 8.37 -0.14 1.66
N PRO A 299 8.53 -0.89 2.77
CA PRO A 299 9.78 -1.56 3.04
C PRO A 299 10.00 -2.65 1.99
N PHE A 300 11.18 -2.68 1.38
CA PHE A 300 11.55 -3.73 0.41
C PHE A 300 12.76 -4.55 0.86
N MET A 301 13.44 -4.12 1.92
CA MET A 301 14.67 -4.75 2.38
C MET A 301 14.90 -4.48 3.87
N PHE A 302 15.51 -5.46 4.55
CA PHE A 302 16.03 -5.30 5.91
C PHE A 302 17.53 -5.61 5.91
N PHE A 303 18.34 -4.57 6.13
CA PHE A 303 19.78 -4.71 6.28
C PHE A 303 20.11 -5.29 7.66
N ALA A 304 20.83 -6.42 7.68
CA ALA A 304 21.33 -6.99 8.92
C ALA A 304 22.38 -6.06 9.56
N ILE A 305 22.28 -5.86 10.87
CA ILE A 305 23.27 -5.10 11.63
C ILE A 305 24.27 -6.09 12.27
N PRO A 306 25.56 -6.04 11.89
CA PRO A 306 26.59 -6.80 12.56
C PRO A 306 26.69 -6.40 14.02
N ARG A 307 26.58 -7.37 14.94
CA ARG A 307 26.91 -7.11 16.34
C ARG A 307 28.43 -6.99 16.46
N SER A 308 28.93 -5.78 16.67
CA SER A 308 30.30 -5.63 17.18
C SER A 308 30.28 -5.97 18.66
N PHE A 309 30.92 -7.07 19.06
CA PHE A 309 31.31 -7.21 20.46
C PHE A 309 32.38 -6.14 20.72
N LYS A 310 32.09 -5.19 21.61
CA LYS A 310 33.17 -4.46 22.30
C LYS A 310 34.04 -5.53 22.94
N SER A 311 35.35 -5.52 22.68
CA SER A 311 36.27 -6.36 23.44
C SER A 311 36.07 -6.05 24.92
N LYS A 312 35.92 -7.10 25.74
CA LYS A 312 36.13 -6.96 27.18
C LYS A 312 37.56 -6.52 27.46
#